data_AF-A0A7X6TGJ1-F1
#
_entry.id   AF-A0A7X6TGJ1-F1
#
_cell.length_a   1.000
_cell.length_b   1.000
_cell.length_c   1.000
_cell.angle_alpha   90.00
_cell.angle_beta   90.00
_cell.angle_gamma   90.00
#
_symmetry.space_group_name_H-M   'P 1'
#
loop_
_entity.id
_entity.type
_entity.pdbx_description
1 polymer ?
#
loop_
_entity_poly.entity_id
_entity_poly.type
_entity_poly.pdbx_seq_one_letter_code
_entity_poly.pdbx_strand_id
1 'polypeptide(L)' 'RKTLREDKPELATFLEKMQLPNSELGSLMVAINESKKDTLDAARDWMNENEAVVAKWLP' A
#
# COMPACT_ATOMS: atom_id res chain seq x y z
N ARG A 1 5.67 -16.95 7.82
CA ARG A 1 5.48 -17.20 9.27
C ARG A 1 4.17 -17.98 9.44
N LYS A 2 4.17 -19.19 10.02
CA LYS A 2 2.97 -20.07 10.01
C LYS A 2 1.84 -19.60 10.94
N THR A 3 2.15 -18.85 12.00
CA THR A 3 1.22 -18.44 13.07
C THR A 3 0.78 -16.98 12.99
N LEU A 4 1.09 -16.26 11.91
CA LEU A 4 0.87 -14.80 11.83
C LEU A 4 -0.60 -14.40 12.07
N ARG A 5 -1.54 -15.20 11.53
CA ARG A 5 -2.99 -14.95 11.67
C ARG A 5 -3.49 -15.12 13.10
N GLU A 6 -2.87 -16.00 13.88
CA GLU A 6 -3.19 -16.23 15.30
C GLU A 6 -2.54 -15.16 16.19
N ASP A 7 -1.27 -14.85 15.93
CA ASP A 7 -0.47 -13.93 16.74
C ASP A 7 -0.84 -12.46 16.51
N LYS A 8 -1.25 -12.10 15.29
CA LYS A 8 -1.55 -10.73 14.83
C LYS A 8 -2.67 -10.73 13.78
N PRO A 9 -3.92 -10.97 14.18
CA PRO A 9 -5.04 -11.09 13.25
C PRO A 9 -5.23 -9.85 12.37
N GLU A 10 -5.14 -8.64 12.94
CA GLU A 10 -5.28 -7.39 12.17
C GLU A 10 -4.19 -7.23 11.10
N LEU A 11 -2.94 -7.55 11.43
CA LEU A 11 -1.83 -7.50 10.47
C LEU A 11 -2.00 -8.57 9.37
N ALA A 12 -2.49 -9.76 9.72
CA ALA A 12 -2.76 -10.80 8.75
C ALA A 12 -3.86 -10.36 7.77
N THR A 13 -4.96 -9.80 8.27
CA THR A 13 -6.03 -9.24 7.44
C THR A 13 -5.53 -8.10 6.56
N PHE A 14 -4.70 -7.21 7.10
CA PHE A 14 -4.09 -6.14 6.32
C PHE A 14 -3.28 -6.68 5.13
N LEU A 15 -2.36 -7.63 5.39
CA LEU A 15 -1.52 -8.21 4.35
C LEU A 15 -2.32 -9.01 3.31
N GLU A 16 -3.44 -9.62 3.70
CA GLU A 16 -4.34 -10.33 2.79
C GLU A 16 -5.11 -9.38 1.88
N LYS A 17 -5.56 -8.24 2.43
CA LYS A 17 -6.28 -7.20 1.68
C LYS A 17 -5.37 -6.29 0.85
N MET A 18 -4.06 -6.23 1.17
CA MET A 18 -3.09 -5.40 0.47
C MET A 18 -2.85 -5.91 -0.95
N GLN A 19 -3.66 -5.41 -1.88
CA GLN A 19 -3.61 -5.69 -3.30
C GLN A 19 -3.51 -4.37 -4.05
N LEU A 20 -2.65 -4.34 -5.08
CA LEU A 20 -2.51 -3.24 -6.02
C LEU A 20 -2.69 -3.80 -7.43
N PRO A 21 -3.87 -3.64 -8.06
CA PRO A 21 -4.06 -3.94 -9.47
C PRO A 21 -3.09 -3.12 -10.33
N ASN A 22 -2.83 -3.58 -11.55
CA ASN A 22 -1.86 -2.96 -12.46
C ASN A 22 -2.04 -1.44 -12.64
N SER A 23 -3.28 -0.94 -12.61
CA SER A 23 -3.56 0.49 -12.70
C SER A 23 -3.10 1.28 -11.47
N GLU A 24 -3.31 0.75 -10.26
CA GLU A 24 -2.92 1.39 -9.00
C GLU A 24 -1.39 1.29 -8.83
N LEU A 25 -0.81 0.13 -9.13
CA LEU A 25 0.65 -0.05 -9.11
C LEU A 25 1.35 0.86 -10.15
N GLY A 26 0.82 0.92 -11.37
CA GLY A 26 1.36 1.78 -12.42
C GLY A 26 1.30 3.26 -12.05
N SER A 27 0.20 3.69 -11.43
CA SER A 27 0.07 5.06 -10.89
C SER A 27 1.14 5.36 -9.83
N LEU A 28 1.36 4.44 -8.89
CA LEU A 28 2.42 4.59 -7.88
C LEU A 28 3.82 4.66 -8.51
N MET A 29 4.10 3.81 -9.50
CA MET A 29 5.38 3.81 -10.22
C MET A 29 5.64 5.15 -10.93
N VAL A 30 4.61 5.73 -11.57
CA VAL A 30 4.70 7.05 -12.21
C VAL A 30 4.95 8.12 -11.14
N ALA A 31 4.20 8.12 -10.04
CA ALA A 31 4.36 9.10 -8.96
C ALA A 31 5.79 9.08 -8.37
N ILE A 32 6.35 7.88 -8.16
CA ILE A 32 7.75 7.74 -7.70
C ILE A 32 8.73 8.25 -8.75
N ASN A 33 8.54 7.90 -10.03
CA ASN A 33 9.46 8.25 -11.10
C ASN A 33 9.48 9.76 -11.42
N GLU A 34 8.34 10.44 -11.28
CA GLU A 34 8.21 11.88 -11.54
C GLU A 34 8.52 12.75 -10.31
N SER A 35 8.54 12.15 -9.12
CA SER A 35 8.87 12.85 -7.89
C SER A 35 10.35 13.22 -7.81
N LYS A 36 10.63 14.39 -7.21
CA LYS A 36 12.00 14.80 -6.82
C LYS A 36 12.36 14.33 -5.40
N LYS A 37 11.43 13.71 -4.69
CA LYS A 37 11.63 13.16 -3.35
C LYS A 37 12.25 11.76 -3.44
N ASP A 38 12.69 11.23 -2.31
CA ASP A 38 13.03 9.81 -2.25
C ASP A 38 11.78 8.94 -2.43
N THR A 39 12.01 7.67 -2.75
CA THR A 39 10.96 6.69 -3.04
C THR A 39 9.93 6.57 -1.92
N LEU A 40 10.35 6.63 -0.66
CA LEU A 40 9.45 6.43 0.47
C LEU A 40 8.54 7.64 0.66
N ASP A 41 9.10 8.84 0.53
CA ASP A 41 8.31 10.07 0.63
C ASP A 41 7.35 10.25 -0.56
N ALA A 42 7.79 9.91 -1.78
CA ALA A 42 6.90 9.91 -2.94
C ALA A 42 5.77 8.87 -2.81
N ALA A 43 6.06 7.67 -2.29
CA ALA A 43 5.04 6.66 -2.03
C ALA A 43 4.04 7.10 -0.95
N ARG A 44 4.51 7.78 0.10
CA ARG A 44 3.64 8.35 1.14
C ARG A 44 2.71 9.43 0.57
N ASP A 45 3.23 10.34 -0.23
CA ASP A 45 2.41 11.35 -0.90
C ASP A 45 1.33 10.68 -1.75
N TRP A 46 1.71 9.71 -2.58
CA TRP A 46 0.77 8.95 -3.40
C TRP A 46 -0.30 8.25 -2.55
N MET A 47 0.09 7.64 -1.42
CA MET A 47 -0.85 7.00 -0.51
C MET A 47 -1.87 7.99 0.08
N ASN A 48 -1.44 9.21 0.43
CA ASN A 48 -2.31 10.27 0.95
C ASN A 48 -3.24 10.83 -0.15
N GLU A 49 -2.81 10.83 -1.40
CA GLU A 49 -3.66 11.24 -2.53
C GLU A 49 -4.63 10.13 -2.97
N ASN A 50 -4.31 8.87 -2.62
CA ASN A 50 -5.07 7.68 -2.98
C ASN A 50 -5.62 6.96 -1.74
N GLU A 51 -6.13 7.70 -0.75
CA GLU A 51 -6.64 7.13 0.51
C GLU A 51 -7.69 6.05 0.28
N ALA A 52 -8.53 6.19 -0.76
CA ALA A 52 -9.54 5.20 -1.12
C ALA A 52 -8.93 3.83 -1.52
N VAL A 53 -7.70 3.81 -2.03
CA VAL A 53 -6.96 2.57 -2.31
C VAL A 53 -6.44 1.99 -1.01
N VAL A 54 -5.77 2.81 -0.19
CA VAL A 54 -5.16 2.39 1.08
C VAL A 54 -6.20 1.90 2.08
N ALA A 55 -7.38 2.54 2.12
CA ALA A 55 -8.50 2.16 2.98
C ALA A 55 -9.00 0.74 2.69
N LYS A 56 -8.84 0.22 1.47
CA LYS A 56 -9.20 -1.16 1.12
C LYS A 56 -8.32 -2.18 1.86
N TRP A 57 -7.12 -1.79 2.26
CA TRP A 57 -6.17 -2.66 2.94
C TRP A 57 -6.48 -2.78 4.43
N LEU A 58 -7.20 -1.82 5.01
CA LEU A 58 -7.50 -1.84 6.44
C LEU A 58 -8.53 -2.94 6.77
N PRO A 59 -8.41 -3.61 7.94
CA PRO A 59 -9.36 -4.62 8.41
C PRO A 59 -10.80 -4.15 8.45
#